data_AF-A0A950SBA4-F1
#
_entry.id   AF-A0A950SBA4-F1
#
_cell.length_a   1.000
_cell.length_b   1.000
_cell.length_c   1.000
_cell.angle_alpha   90.00
_cell.angle_beta   90.00
_cell.angle_gamma   90.00
#
_symmetry.space_group_name_H-M   'P 1'
#
loop_
_entity.id
_entity.type
_entity.pdbx_description
1 polymer ?
#
loop_
_entity_poly.entity_id
_entity_poly.type
_entity_poly.pdbx_seq_one_letter_code
_entity_poly.pdbx_strand_id
1 'polypeptide(L)'
;RMLAGIARISLNDLDQAQTTLDMAATSAHDAGMLQSELESYAFGAYVAGRRGDAEGLIRRFRLAAALAEPGSNDYTILHLFAARERITATFGTSAVSPDIEITQPVLTLIKARDAWSENDVAAASRLLQQSRSEGIDTTWFTEEAALLAYDLGEPPRSFRPDPPYPNRLRFIAVWELTRPRRKSASLP
;
A
#
# COMPACT_ATOMS: atom_id res chain seq x y z
N ARG A 1 -6.83 -14.44 -13.14
CA ARG A 1 -7.05 -13.10 -13.73
C ARG A 1 -6.28 -12.02 -12.97
N MET A 2 -6.38 -11.95 -11.64
CA MET A 2 -5.62 -11.01 -10.81
C MET A 2 -4.11 -10.96 -11.10
N LEU A 3 -3.41 -12.12 -11.14
CA LEU A 3 -1.98 -12.17 -11.48
C LEU A 3 -1.67 -11.58 -12.87
N ALA A 4 -2.58 -11.71 -13.84
CA ALA A 4 -2.41 -11.09 -15.15
C ALA A 4 -2.57 -9.55 -15.09
N GLY A 5 -3.43 -9.04 -14.20
CA GLY A 5 -3.50 -7.61 -13.89
C GLY A 5 -2.20 -7.10 -13.28
N ILE A 6 -1.65 -7.80 -12.29
CA ILE A 6 -0.36 -7.50 -11.64
C ILE A 6 0.80 -7.49 -12.67
N ALA A 7 0.83 -8.49 -13.56
CA ALA A 7 1.82 -8.53 -14.63
C ALA A 7 1.72 -7.32 -15.57
N ARG A 8 0.49 -6.91 -15.94
CA ARG A 8 0.25 -5.71 -16.76
C ARG A 8 0.69 -4.41 -16.08
N ILE A 9 0.50 -4.29 -14.77
CA ILE A 9 1.04 -3.16 -13.99
C ILE A 9 2.56 -3.08 -14.15
N SER A 10 3.26 -4.22 -14.06
CA SER A 10 4.72 -4.29 -14.17
C SER A 10 5.22 -3.90 -15.56
N LEU A 11 4.40 -4.08 -16.60
CA LEU A 11 4.65 -3.63 -17.97
C LEU A 11 4.17 -2.20 -18.24
N ASN A 12 3.66 -1.50 -17.22
CA ASN A 12 3.04 -0.18 -17.30
C ASN A 12 1.83 -0.11 -18.28
N ASP A 13 1.17 -1.24 -18.54
CA ASP A 13 -0.08 -1.33 -19.31
C ASP A 13 -1.28 -1.10 -18.36
N LEU A 14 -1.43 0.14 -17.90
CA LEU A 14 -2.39 0.52 -16.86
C LEU A 14 -3.84 0.40 -17.33
N ASP A 15 -4.11 0.59 -18.63
CA ASP A 15 -5.45 0.47 -19.20
C ASP A 15 -5.95 -0.95 -19.12
N GLN A 16 -5.17 -1.91 -19.64
CA GLN A 16 -5.55 -3.31 -19.58
C GLN A 16 -5.46 -3.86 -18.17
N ALA A 17 -4.51 -3.38 -17.34
CA ALA A 17 -4.45 -3.77 -15.93
C ALA A 17 -5.78 -3.46 -15.22
N GLN A 18 -6.33 -2.26 -15.42
CA GLN A 18 -7.59 -1.85 -14.79
C GLN A 18 -8.74 -2.78 -15.17
N THR A 19 -8.96 -3.00 -16.47
CA THR A 19 -10.04 -3.87 -16.96
C THR A 19 -9.89 -5.30 -16.43
N THR A 20 -8.65 -5.79 -16.34
CA THR A 20 -8.36 -7.14 -15.85
C THR A 20 -8.65 -7.30 -14.37
N LEU A 21 -8.28 -6.30 -13.58
CA LEU A 21 -8.49 -6.28 -12.13
C LEU A 21 -9.96 -6.12 -11.78
N ASP A 22 -10.70 -5.29 -12.52
CA ASP A 22 -12.15 -5.15 -12.34
C ASP A 22 -12.86 -6.48 -12.62
N MET A 23 -12.52 -7.17 -13.73
CA MET A 23 -13.05 -8.52 -13.99
C MET A 23 -12.62 -9.56 -12.95
N ALA A 24 -11.41 -9.43 -12.41
CA ALA A 24 -10.91 -10.34 -11.37
C ALA A 24 -11.67 -10.14 -10.06
N ALA A 25 -11.97 -8.89 -9.68
CA ALA A 25 -12.77 -8.57 -8.50
C ALA A 25 -14.18 -9.13 -8.61
N THR A 26 -14.89 -8.91 -9.74
CA THR A 26 -16.22 -9.49 -9.97
C THR A 26 -16.19 -11.02 -9.93
N SER A 27 -15.21 -11.64 -10.60
CA SER A 27 -15.09 -13.11 -10.58
C SER A 27 -14.82 -13.66 -9.17
N ALA A 28 -14.03 -12.95 -8.36
CA ALA A 28 -13.73 -13.35 -6.99
C ALA A 28 -14.93 -13.18 -6.08
N HIS A 29 -15.69 -12.09 -6.25
CA HIS A 29 -16.95 -11.84 -5.56
C HIS A 29 -17.96 -12.97 -5.82
N ASP A 30 -18.21 -13.28 -7.09
CA ASP A 30 -19.15 -14.34 -7.50
C ASP A 30 -18.74 -15.73 -6.96
N ALA A 31 -17.44 -15.93 -6.74
CA ALA A 31 -16.87 -17.16 -6.20
C ALA A 31 -16.69 -17.17 -4.67
N GLY A 32 -17.04 -16.09 -3.96
CA GLY A 32 -16.85 -15.95 -2.51
C GLY A 32 -15.38 -15.92 -2.06
N MET A 33 -14.45 -15.52 -2.94
CA MET A 33 -13.01 -15.49 -2.67
C MET A 33 -12.56 -14.12 -2.14
N LEU A 34 -12.88 -13.82 -0.88
CA LEU A 34 -12.70 -12.50 -0.26
C LEU A 34 -11.28 -11.93 -0.40
N GLN A 35 -10.23 -12.74 -0.18
CA GLN A 35 -8.85 -12.27 -0.30
C GLN A 35 -8.50 -11.85 -1.73
N SER A 36 -8.93 -12.63 -2.74
CA SER A 36 -8.69 -12.30 -4.15
C SER A 36 -9.49 -11.07 -4.59
N GLU A 37 -10.68 -10.88 -4.03
CA GLU A 37 -11.51 -9.71 -4.27
C GLU A 37 -10.85 -8.44 -3.68
N LEU A 38 -10.42 -8.51 -2.42
CA LEU A 38 -9.67 -7.45 -1.74
C LEU A 38 -8.43 -7.05 -2.55
N GLU A 39 -7.57 -8.01 -2.89
CA GLU A 39 -6.34 -7.74 -3.62
C GLU A 39 -6.64 -7.12 -4.99
N SER A 40 -7.67 -7.61 -5.69
CA SER A 40 -8.08 -7.06 -6.99
C SER A 40 -8.53 -5.60 -6.88
N TYR A 41 -9.31 -5.26 -5.86
CA TYR A 41 -9.70 -3.87 -5.60
C TYR A 41 -8.53 -2.99 -5.17
N ALA A 42 -7.62 -3.49 -4.32
CA ALA A 42 -6.46 -2.74 -3.87
C ALA A 42 -5.51 -2.41 -5.03
N PHE A 43 -5.17 -3.38 -5.87
CA PHE A 43 -4.40 -3.13 -7.09
C PHE A 43 -5.18 -2.26 -8.09
N GLY A 44 -6.50 -2.42 -8.19
CA GLY A 44 -7.34 -1.57 -9.02
C GLY A 44 -7.33 -0.11 -8.56
N ALA A 45 -7.30 0.15 -7.25
CA ALA A 45 -7.17 1.48 -6.68
C ALA A 45 -5.81 2.10 -7.01
N TYR A 46 -4.74 1.32 -6.89
CA TYR A 46 -3.40 1.72 -7.32
C TYR A 46 -3.39 2.13 -8.80
N VAL A 47 -3.92 1.29 -9.69
CA VAL A 47 -3.97 1.56 -11.13
C VAL A 47 -4.77 2.83 -11.44
N ALA A 48 -5.95 3.00 -10.83
CA ALA A 48 -6.76 4.21 -11.00
C ALA A 48 -6.00 5.48 -10.59
N GLY A 49 -5.32 5.46 -9.44
CA GLY A 49 -4.49 6.58 -8.98
C GLY A 49 -3.35 6.89 -9.95
N ARG A 50 -2.70 5.85 -10.47
CA ARG A 50 -1.61 6.00 -11.46
C ARG A 50 -2.08 6.58 -12.79
N ARG A 51 -3.35 6.39 -13.15
CA ARG A 51 -3.99 6.97 -14.34
C ARG A 51 -4.55 8.38 -14.11
N GLY A 52 -4.49 8.90 -12.88
CA GLY A 52 -5.12 10.17 -12.52
C GLY A 52 -6.64 10.08 -12.30
N ASP A 53 -7.20 8.87 -12.24
CA ASP A 53 -8.61 8.62 -11.92
C ASP A 53 -8.82 8.64 -10.40
N ALA A 54 -8.94 9.85 -9.83
CA ALA A 54 -9.10 10.05 -8.39
C ALA A 54 -10.39 9.42 -7.85
N GLU A 55 -11.49 9.48 -8.61
CA GLU A 55 -12.75 8.87 -8.20
C GLU A 55 -12.65 7.35 -8.19
N GLY A 56 -12.07 6.77 -9.24
CA GLY A 56 -11.83 5.34 -9.34
C GLY A 56 -10.86 4.80 -8.30
N LEU A 57 -9.87 5.60 -7.89
CA LEU A 57 -8.99 5.28 -6.77
C LEU A 57 -9.78 5.21 -5.47
N ILE A 58 -10.55 6.25 -5.12
CA ILE A 58 -11.30 6.30 -3.86
C ILE A 58 -12.34 5.17 -3.82
N ARG A 59 -13.08 4.96 -4.90
CA ARG A 59 -14.12 3.93 -5.00
C ARG A 59 -13.55 2.53 -4.74
N ARG A 60 -12.48 2.16 -5.45
CA ARG A 60 -11.88 0.81 -5.32
C ARG A 60 -11.16 0.64 -4.00
N PHE A 61 -10.51 1.69 -3.51
CA PHE A 61 -9.90 1.68 -2.20
C PHE A 61 -10.93 1.37 -1.11
N ARG A 62 -12.10 2.03 -1.13
CA ARG A 62 -13.16 1.77 -0.15
C ARG A 62 -13.67 0.33 -0.19
N LEU A 63 -13.78 -0.25 -1.39
CA LEU A 63 -14.17 -1.65 -1.56
C LEU A 63 -13.10 -2.59 -0.97
N ALA A 64 -11.81 -2.34 -1.24
CA ALA A 64 -10.73 -3.12 -0.63
C ALA A 64 -10.71 -2.99 0.90
N ALA A 65 -10.82 -1.77 1.43
CA ALA A 65 -10.81 -1.51 2.86
C ALA A 65 -11.99 -2.15 3.59
N ALA A 66 -13.17 -2.24 2.95
CA ALA A 66 -14.35 -2.92 3.52
C ALA A 66 -14.17 -4.44 3.65
N LEU A 67 -13.27 -5.03 2.87
CA LEU A 67 -12.96 -6.47 2.91
C LEU A 67 -11.77 -6.80 3.83
N ALA A 68 -10.97 -5.80 4.22
CA ALA A 68 -9.77 -6.01 5.00
C ALA A 68 -10.08 -6.22 6.48
N GLU A 69 -9.60 -7.32 7.04
CA GLU A 69 -9.74 -7.61 8.47
C GLU A 69 -8.84 -6.67 9.29
N PRO A 70 -9.37 -5.91 10.26
CA PRO A 70 -8.56 -5.11 11.17
C PRO A 70 -7.49 -5.97 11.86
N GLY A 71 -6.27 -5.44 11.96
CA GLY A 71 -5.13 -6.16 12.50
C GLY A 71 -4.37 -7.02 11.48
N SER A 72 -4.90 -7.22 10.27
CA SER A 72 -4.21 -8.00 9.23
C SER A 72 -3.10 -7.20 8.52
N ASN A 73 -2.16 -7.93 7.90
CA ASN A 73 -1.13 -7.30 7.05
C ASN A 73 -1.75 -6.52 5.88
N ASP A 74 -2.84 -7.03 5.29
CA ASP A 74 -3.55 -6.35 4.20
C ASP A 74 -4.15 -5.03 4.67
N TYR A 75 -4.73 -5.01 5.88
CA TYR A 75 -5.22 -3.80 6.51
C TYR A 75 -4.11 -2.77 6.73
N THR A 76 -2.95 -3.21 7.25
CA THR A 76 -1.80 -2.33 7.45
C THR A 76 -1.28 -1.76 6.12
N ILE A 77 -1.16 -2.58 5.07
CA ILE A 77 -0.72 -2.07 3.76
C ILE A 77 -1.73 -1.10 3.17
N LEU A 78 -3.04 -1.37 3.31
CA LEU A 78 -4.07 -0.44 2.86
C LEU A 78 -4.01 0.88 3.63
N HIS A 79 -3.73 0.88 4.94
CA HIS A 79 -3.51 2.11 5.70
C HIS A 79 -2.32 2.88 5.16
N LEU A 80 -1.16 2.24 5.03
CA LEU A 80 0.06 2.87 4.49
C LEU A 80 -0.18 3.45 3.09
N PHE A 81 -0.90 2.72 2.24
CA PHE A 81 -1.31 3.16 0.91
C PHE A 81 -2.25 4.37 0.97
N ALA A 82 -3.27 4.36 1.84
CA ALA A 82 -4.20 5.47 1.98
C ALA A 82 -3.50 6.75 2.44
N ALA A 83 -2.63 6.64 3.45
CA ALA A 83 -1.86 7.78 3.96
C ALA A 83 -0.95 8.34 2.86
N ARG A 84 -0.31 7.48 2.06
CA ARG A 84 0.50 7.92 0.91
C ARG A 84 -0.31 8.64 -0.17
N GLU A 85 -1.48 8.10 -0.50
CA GLU A 85 -2.39 8.69 -1.49
C GLU A 85 -3.26 9.83 -0.92
N ARG A 86 -3.08 10.18 0.38
CA ARG A 86 -3.89 11.16 1.12
C ARG A 86 -5.40 10.90 1.03
N ILE A 87 -5.79 9.63 1.03
CA ILE A 87 -7.19 9.23 1.04
C ILE A 87 -7.70 9.37 2.46
N THR A 88 -8.71 10.23 2.67
CA THR A 88 -9.44 10.28 3.93
C THR A 88 -10.27 9.02 4.08
N ALA A 89 -9.77 8.07 4.86
CA ALA A 89 -10.46 6.84 5.20
C ALA A 89 -10.45 6.65 6.71
N THR A 90 -11.62 6.33 7.28
CA THR A 90 -11.71 5.96 8.68
C THR A 90 -11.27 4.51 8.82
N PHE A 91 -9.99 4.33 9.08
CA PHE A 91 -9.50 3.05 9.60
C PHE A 91 -9.89 2.98 11.08
N GLY A 92 -10.71 2.00 11.46
CA GLY A 92 -10.97 1.72 12.87
C GLY A 92 -9.66 1.44 13.61
N THR A 93 -9.59 1.78 14.89
CA THR A 93 -8.51 1.28 15.75
C THR A 93 -8.57 -0.24 15.73
N SER A 94 -7.57 -0.88 15.10
CA SER A 94 -7.48 -2.34 15.06
C SER A 94 -7.54 -2.88 16.48
N ALA A 95 -8.61 -3.61 16.81
CA ALA A 95 -8.48 -4.63 17.84
C ALA A 95 -7.44 -5.61 17.28
N VAL A 96 -6.34 -5.79 18.01
CA VAL A 96 -5.29 -6.73 17.64
C VAL A 96 -5.96 -8.09 17.47
N SER A 97 -6.02 -8.60 16.24
CA SER A 97 -6.40 -9.99 16.03
C SER A 97 -5.33 -10.84 16.72
N PRO A 98 -5.69 -11.74 17.66
CA PRO A 98 -4.72 -12.47 18.47
C PRO A 98 -3.76 -13.34 17.64
N ASP A 99 -4.09 -13.59 16.37
CA ASP A 99 -3.31 -14.41 15.45
C ASP A 99 -2.36 -13.59 14.53
N ILE A 100 -2.44 -12.25 14.55
CA ILE A 100 -1.57 -11.38 13.75
C ILE A 100 -0.93 -10.34 14.67
N GLU A 101 0.25 -10.68 15.17
CA GLU A 101 1.06 -9.79 15.98
C GLU A 101 1.63 -8.66 15.10
N ILE A 102 0.89 -7.56 14.97
CA ILE A 102 1.46 -6.32 14.44
C ILE A 102 2.57 -5.91 15.40
N THR A 103 3.81 -6.11 14.97
CA THR A 103 4.98 -5.86 15.81
C THR A 103 5.17 -4.36 16.03
N GLN A 104 5.82 -3.99 17.14
CA GLN A 104 6.13 -2.60 17.48
C GLN A 104 6.76 -1.79 16.32
N PRO A 105 7.73 -2.32 15.53
CA PRO A 105 8.29 -1.61 14.38
C PRO A 105 7.24 -1.17 13.36
N VAL A 106 6.23 -2.02 13.12
CA VAL A 106 5.18 -1.78 12.13
C VAL A 106 4.22 -0.69 12.63
N LEU A 107 3.85 -0.71 13.91
CA LEU A 107 3.06 0.37 14.51
C LEU A 107 3.79 1.72 14.43
N THR A 108 5.10 1.73 14.66
CA THR A 108 5.92 2.94 14.52
C THR A 108 6.00 3.40 13.06
N LEU A 109 6.09 2.48 12.09
CA LEU A 109 6.05 2.81 10.66
C LEU A 109 4.73 3.45 10.24
N ILE A 110 3.59 2.92 10.71
CA ILE A 110 2.27 3.50 10.44
C ILE A 110 2.22 4.96 10.90
N LYS A 111 2.64 5.24 12.14
CA LYS A 111 2.72 6.62 12.67
C LYS A 111 3.65 7.51 11.85
N ALA A 112 4.77 6.97 11.38
CA ALA A 112 5.70 7.72 10.53
C ALA A 112 5.05 8.12 9.20
N ARG A 113 4.25 7.21 8.61
CA ARG A 113 3.52 7.46 7.37
C ARG A 113 2.37 8.45 7.56
N ASP A 114 1.64 8.35 8.66
CA ASP A 114 0.57 9.30 9.01
C ASP A 114 1.15 10.72 9.16
N ALA A 115 2.23 10.88 9.92
CA ALA A 115 2.93 12.16 10.06
C ALA A 115 3.39 12.73 8.70
N TRP A 116 3.90 11.88 7.81
CA TRP A 116 4.28 12.30 6.45
C TRP A 116 3.07 12.77 5.65
N SER A 117 1.93 12.07 5.75
CA SER A 117 0.70 12.43 5.03
C SER A 117 0.13 13.79 5.48
N GLU A 118 0.33 14.12 6.76
CA GLU A 118 -0.02 15.39 7.40
C GLU A 118 1.03 16.50 7.16
N ASN A 119 2.10 16.21 6.42
CA ASN A 119 3.23 17.09 6.13
C ASN A 119 4.13 17.41 7.35
N ASP A 120 4.06 16.63 8.43
CA ASP A 120 5.03 16.67 9.53
C ASP A 120 6.27 15.83 9.18
N VAL A 121 7.11 16.40 8.31
CA VAL A 121 8.34 15.76 7.81
C VAL A 121 9.32 15.44 8.95
N ALA A 122 9.37 16.27 9.99
CA ALA A 122 10.27 16.08 11.11
C ALA A 122 9.85 14.88 11.97
N ALA A 123 8.56 14.77 12.31
CA ALA A 123 8.04 13.61 13.02
C ALA A 123 8.14 12.33 12.17
N ALA A 124 7.80 12.40 10.88
CA ALA A 124 7.91 11.28 9.96
C ALA A 124 9.34 10.71 9.90
N SER A 125 10.35 11.58 9.75
CA SER A 125 11.75 11.17 9.72
C SER A 125 12.20 10.53 11.05
N ARG A 126 11.88 11.16 12.18
CA ARG A 126 12.20 10.63 13.51
C ARG A 126 11.55 9.26 13.77
N LEU A 127 10.27 9.12 13.44
CA LEU A 127 9.52 7.87 13.63
C LEU A 127 10.02 6.78 12.68
N LEU A 128 10.40 7.10 11.45
CA LEU A 128 11.04 6.14 10.54
C LEU A 128 12.37 5.63 11.10
N GLN A 129 13.22 6.52 11.65
CA GLN A 129 14.45 6.09 12.31
C GLN A 129 14.19 5.20 13.52
N GLN A 130 13.17 5.53 14.32
CA GLN A 130 12.75 4.69 15.44
C GLN A 130 12.30 3.30 14.94
N SER A 131 11.42 3.23 13.94
CA SER A 131 10.95 1.99 13.34
C SER A 131 12.11 1.12 12.80
N ARG A 132 13.13 1.74 12.20
CA ARG A 132 14.39 1.08 11.80
C ARG A 132 15.14 0.51 13.01
N SER A 133 15.30 1.29 14.08
CA SER A 133 15.96 0.82 15.32
C SER A 133 15.21 -0.32 16.02
N GLU A 134 13.90 -0.39 15.85
CA GLU A 134 13.05 -1.46 16.37
C GLU A 134 13.09 -2.72 15.48
N GLY A 135 13.64 -2.63 14.26
CA GLY A 135 13.87 -3.77 13.36
C GLY A 135 12.92 -3.89 12.16
N ILE A 136 12.28 -2.81 11.69
CA ILE A 136 11.38 -2.85 10.52
C ILE A 136 12.04 -3.42 9.25
N ASP A 137 13.36 -3.24 9.12
CA ASP A 137 14.14 -3.69 7.97
C ASP A 137 14.25 -5.22 7.85
N THR A 138 13.92 -5.96 8.90
CA THR A 138 13.86 -7.43 8.89
C THR A 138 12.44 -7.98 8.79
N THR A 139 11.45 -7.11 8.59
CA THR A 139 10.04 -7.49 8.47
C THR A 139 9.56 -7.48 7.02
N TRP A 140 8.34 -7.97 6.79
CA TRP A 140 7.64 -7.85 5.51
C TRP A 140 7.27 -6.41 5.12
N PHE A 141 7.54 -5.41 5.96
CA PHE A 141 7.25 -4.00 5.68
C PHE A 141 8.50 -3.18 5.33
N THR A 142 9.65 -3.81 5.11
CA THR A 142 10.89 -3.11 4.74
C THR A 142 10.76 -2.29 3.45
N GLU A 143 9.98 -2.76 2.47
CA GLU A 143 9.73 -2.03 1.22
C GLU A 143 8.92 -0.74 1.48
N GLU A 144 7.97 -0.79 2.40
CA GLU A 144 7.19 0.39 2.81
C GLU A 144 8.05 1.38 3.60
N ALA A 145 8.91 0.91 4.49
CA ALA A 145 9.88 1.75 5.19
C ALA A 145 10.84 2.43 4.21
N ALA A 146 11.31 1.70 3.19
CA ALA A 146 12.15 2.27 2.14
C ALA A 146 11.36 3.22 1.22
N LEU A 147 10.09 2.96 0.95
CA LEU A 147 9.24 3.89 0.21
C LEU A 147 9.04 5.19 1.00
N LEU A 148 8.82 5.12 2.31
CA LEU A 148 8.72 6.32 3.15
C LEU A 148 10.04 7.10 3.16
N ALA A 149 11.17 6.42 3.29
CA ALA A 149 12.49 7.03 3.17
C ALA A 149 12.66 7.77 1.83
N TYR A 150 12.23 7.12 0.74
CA TYR A 150 12.25 7.72 -0.59
C TYR A 150 11.34 8.95 -0.69
N ASP A 151 10.14 8.88 -0.14
CA ASP A 151 9.19 10.00 -0.07
C ASP A 151 9.71 11.16 0.82
N LEU A 152 10.59 10.87 1.78
CA LEU A 152 11.29 11.84 2.65
C LEU A 152 12.56 12.43 2.03
N GLY A 153 12.99 11.94 0.86
CA GLY A 153 14.14 12.49 0.14
C GLY A 153 15.34 11.55 -0.01
N GLU A 154 15.39 10.42 0.71
CA GLU A 154 16.45 9.41 0.57
C GLU A 154 16.47 8.82 -0.86
N PRO A 155 17.61 8.32 -1.35
CA PRO A 155 17.67 7.62 -2.63
C PRO A 155 16.80 6.35 -2.62
N PRO A 156 16.24 5.93 -3.76
CA PRO A 156 15.43 4.72 -3.82
C PRO A 156 16.30 3.49 -3.54
N ARG A 157 15.79 2.59 -2.69
CA ARG A 157 16.41 1.28 -2.45
C ARG A 157 15.81 0.26 -3.42
N SER A 158 16.68 -0.51 -4.08
CA SER A 158 16.24 -1.60 -4.94
C SER A 158 15.82 -2.81 -4.09
N PHE A 159 14.64 -3.35 -4.39
CA PHE A 159 14.18 -4.63 -3.88
C PHE A 159 13.98 -5.58 -5.04
N ARG A 160 14.32 -6.86 -4.84
CA ARG A 160 13.88 -7.89 -5.76
C ARG A 160 12.38 -8.12 -5.53
N PRO A 161 11.56 -8.13 -6.58
CA PRO A 161 10.22 -8.67 -6.49
C PRO A 161 10.34 -10.19 -6.30
N ASP A 162 10.65 -10.63 -5.08
CA ASP A 162 10.67 -12.05 -4.73
C ASP A 162 9.21 -12.53 -4.55
N PRO A 163 8.85 -13.77 -4.91
CA PRO A 163 7.46 -14.23 -4.86
C PRO A 163 6.87 -14.01 -3.46
N PRO A 164 5.75 -13.30 -3.34
CA PRO A 164 5.24 -12.84 -2.06
C PRO A 164 4.47 -13.99 -1.42
N TYR A 165 5.17 -14.80 -0.64
CA TYR A 165 4.55 -15.35 0.55
C TYR A 165 4.84 -14.38 1.70
N PRO A 166 3.86 -13.85 2.44
CA PRO A 166 2.40 -14.03 2.29
C PRO A 166 1.63 -12.88 1.61
N ASN A 167 2.20 -11.70 1.33
CA ASN A 167 1.41 -10.51 0.95
C ASN A 167 1.79 -9.89 -0.41
N ARG A 168 0.89 -9.97 -1.40
CA ARG A 168 1.10 -9.44 -2.77
C ARG A 168 1.07 -7.92 -2.83
N LEU A 169 0.32 -7.24 -1.96
CA LEU A 169 0.15 -5.78 -2.00
C LEU A 169 1.45 -5.02 -1.80
N ARG A 170 2.47 -5.65 -1.21
CA ARG A 170 3.84 -5.14 -1.10
C ARG A 170 4.46 -4.73 -2.44
N PHE A 171 3.99 -5.31 -3.56
CA PHE A 171 4.45 -4.90 -4.89
C PHE A 171 4.17 -3.43 -5.19
N ILE A 172 3.14 -2.83 -4.57
CA ILE A 172 2.86 -1.40 -4.73
C ILE A 172 4.07 -0.57 -4.32
N ALA A 173 4.67 -0.87 -3.16
CA ALA A 173 5.87 -0.16 -2.70
C ALA A 173 7.06 -0.36 -3.62
N VAL A 174 7.28 -1.60 -4.07
CA VAL A 174 8.37 -1.94 -5.00
C VAL A 174 8.21 -1.18 -6.31
N TRP A 175 7.01 -1.15 -6.90
CA TRP A 175 6.76 -0.42 -8.13
C TRP A 175 6.94 1.10 -7.93
N GLU A 176 6.47 1.67 -6.82
CA GLU A 176 6.64 3.10 -6.56
C GLU A 176 8.11 3.48 -6.35
N LEU A 177 8.93 2.62 -5.76
CA LEU A 177 10.38 2.83 -5.63
C LEU A 177 11.13 2.87 -6.98
N THR A 178 10.59 2.25 -8.03
CA THR A 178 11.17 2.30 -9.38
C THR A 178 10.72 3.52 -10.19
N ARG A 179 9.74 4.27 -9.70
CA ARG A 179 9.17 5.42 -10.40
C ARG A 179 9.85 6.73 -9.94
N PRO A 180 9.87 7.77 -10.79
CA PRO A 180 10.28 9.10 -10.35
C PRO A 180 9.44 9.57 -9.16
N ARG A 181 10.11 10.22 -8.20
CA ARG A 181 9.47 10.74 -6.99
C ARG A 181 8.29 11.61 -7.40
N ARG A 182 7.15 11.41 -6.76
CA ARG A 182 6.04 12.36 -6.89
C ARG A 182 6.59 13.69 -6.41
N LYS A 183 6.57 14.73 -7.26
CA LYS A 183 6.86 16.08 -6.79
C LYS A 183 5.87 16.33 -5.67
N SER A 184 6.36 16.45 -4.44
CA SER A 184 5.60 17.07 -3.36
C SER A 184 5.08 18.35 -3.99
N ALA A 185 3.76 18.53 -4.07
CA ALA A 185 3.22 19.80 -4.48
C ALA A 185 3.92 20.83 -3.60
N SER A 186 4.80 21.63 -4.21
CA SER A 186 5.47 22.72 -3.53
C SER A 186 4.33 23.57 -3.00
N LEU A 187 4.10 23.52 -1.70
CA LEU A 187 3.13 24.39 -1.06
C LEU A 187 3.57 25.84 -1.38
N PRO A 188 2.65 26.71 -1.81
CA PRO A 188 2.92 28.14 -1.91
C PRO A 188 3.32 28.73 -0.55
#